data_AF-A0A832SRH6-F1
#
_entry.id   AF-A0A832SRH6-F1
#
_cell.length_a   1.000
_cell.length_b   1.000
_cell.length_c   1.000
_cell.angle_alpha   90.00
_cell.angle_beta   90.00
_cell.angle_gamma   90.00
#
_symmetry.space_group_name_H-M   'P 1'
#
loop_
_entity.id
_entity.type
_entity.pdbx_description
1 polymer ?
#
loop_
_entity_poly.entity_id
_entity_poly.type
_entity_poly.pdbx_seq_one_letter_code
_entity_poly.pdbx_strand_id
1 'polypeptide(L)'
;MEILERPLPKPSTEDYVSARLLESLVEAGLALKFLEDGLVRNAAGKAFQAWRAFLAALLRLELDRLKAVVKTEEERRWLESTAVPRVPTGRMTSLSQMLEEVGHGGISFGTDKALKLHDYQYHGPDPDMALSKYRNREEAARDVVLLLKELARRVEALKQRVKWSDDLERALSALRAEIGA
;
A
#
# COMPACT_ATOMS: atom_id res chain seq x y z
N MET A 1 -2.38 18.35 4.21
CA MET A 1 -1.05 18.32 3.57
C MET A 1 0.05 18.39 4.62
N GLU A 2 -0.03 19.33 5.57
CA GLU A 2 0.96 19.55 6.64
C GLU A 2 1.34 18.32 7.50
N ILE A 3 0.43 17.35 7.68
CA ILE A 3 0.71 16.12 8.45
C ILE A 3 1.72 15.19 7.74
N LEU A 4 1.74 15.18 6.39
CA LEU A 4 2.68 14.35 5.63
C LEU A 4 4.08 14.97 5.51
N GLU A 5 4.20 16.26 5.78
CA GLU A 5 5.49 16.96 5.76
C GLU A 5 6.26 16.78 7.08
N ARG A 6 5.60 16.23 8.11
CA ARG A 6 6.25 15.85 9.37
C ARG A 6 7.05 14.56 9.15
N PRO A 7 8.19 14.40 9.83
CA PRO A 7 8.89 13.12 9.85
C PRO A 7 7.94 12.00 10.30
N LEU A 8 7.97 10.86 9.60
CA LEU A 8 7.25 9.68 10.04
C LEU A 8 7.68 9.33 11.48
N PRO A 9 6.73 8.92 12.35
CA PRO A 9 7.08 8.39 13.66
C PRO A 9 8.09 7.25 13.54
N LYS A 10 8.85 7.00 14.61
CA LYS A 10 9.77 5.85 14.61
C LYS A 10 8.95 4.57 14.42
N PRO A 11 9.40 3.61 13.58
CA PRO A 11 8.71 2.33 13.41
C PRO A 11 8.41 1.60 14.72
N SER A 12 9.20 1.79 15.78
CA SER A 12 8.94 1.19 17.08
C SER A 12 7.73 1.76 17.84
N THR A 13 7.23 2.95 17.47
CA THR A 13 6.15 3.65 18.18
C THR A 13 4.75 3.22 17.73
N GLU A 14 3.76 3.35 18.62
CA GLU A 14 2.36 3.00 18.34
C GLU A 14 1.75 3.84 17.21
N ASP A 15 2.11 5.13 17.15
CA ASP A 15 1.58 6.07 16.15
C ASP A 15 2.07 5.77 14.71
N TYR A 16 3.11 4.95 14.53
CA TYR A 16 3.64 4.61 13.20
C TYR A 16 2.60 3.95 12.30
N VAL A 17 1.79 3.04 12.85
CA VAL A 17 0.75 2.34 12.08
C VAL A 17 -0.26 3.34 11.54
N SER A 18 -0.79 4.22 12.40
CA SER A 18 -1.77 5.24 12.00
C SER A 18 -1.18 6.24 11.00
N ALA A 19 0.09 6.64 11.17
CA ALA A 19 0.78 7.51 10.22
C ALA A 19 0.93 6.87 8.83
N ARG A 20 1.30 5.59 8.77
CA ARG A 20 1.42 4.84 7.50
C ARG A 20 0.07 4.58 6.83
N LEU A 21 -1.00 4.35 7.60
CA LEU A 21 -2.36 4.26 7.06
C LEU A 21 -2.82 5.61 6.49
N LEU A 22 -2.50 6.73 7.15
CA LEU A 22 -2.84 8.04 6.64
C LEU A 22 -2.08 8.37 5.36
N GLU A 23 -0.76 8.11 5.33
CA GLU A 23 0.05 8.22 4.12
C GLU A 23 -0.53 7.39 2.98
N SER A 24 -0.91 6.15 3.25
CA SER A 24 -1.55 5.27 2.28
C SER A 24 -2.83 5.86 1.67
N LEU A 25 -3.72 6.39 2.50
CA LEU A 25 -4.98 7.00 2.05
C LEU A 25 -4.75 8.30 1.28
N VAL A 26 -3.77 9.13 1.67
CA VAL A 26 -3.47 10.35 0.92
C VAL A 26 -2.83 10.06 -0.43
N GLU A 27 -1.90 9.12 -0.50
CA GLU A 27 -1.32 8.66 -1.77
C GLU A 27 -2.39 8.06 -2.70
N ALA A 28 -3.39 7.37 -2.14
CA ALA A 28 -4.55 6.87 -2.88
C ALA A 28 -5.40 8.01 -3.47
N GLY A 29 -5.72 9.05 -2.68
CA GLY A 29 -6.44 10.22 -3.19
C GLY A 29 -5.65 10.98 -4.26
N LEU A 30 -4.32 11.07 -4.13
CA LEU A 30 -3.47 11.65 -5.18
C LEU A 30 -3.48 10.81 -6.46
N ALA A 31 -3.52 9.48 -6.35
CA ALA A 31 -3.63 8.61 -7.51
C ALA A 31 -4.92 8.87 -8.30
N LEU A 32 -6.04 9.10 -7.62
CA LEU A 32 -7.32 9.43 -8.26
C LEU A 32 -7.29 10.79 -8.96
N LYS A 33 -6.76 11.83 -8.30
CA LYS A 33 -6.55 13.15 -8.93
C LYS A 33 -5.72 13.06 -10.21
N PHE A 34 -4.64 12.28 -10.18
CA PHE A 34 -3.83 12.06 -11.38
C PHE A 34 -4.57 11.27 -12.47
N LEU A 35 -5.48 10.36 -12.12
CA LEU A 35 -6.35 9.73 -13.13
C LEU A 35 -7.32 10.71 -13.76
N GLU A 36 -7.94 11.58 -12.96
CA GLU A 36 -8.85 12.62 -13.43
C GLU A 36 -8.17 13.56 -14.43
N ASP A 37 -6.91 13.91 -14.17
CA ASP A 37 -6.07 14.72 -15.07
C ASP A 37 -5.50 13.93 -16.27
N GLY A 38 -5.80 12.64 -16.40
CA GLY A 38 -5.31 11.77 -17.48
C GLY A 38 -3.84 11.33 -17.35
N LEU A 39 -3.20 11.58 -16.19
CA LEU A 39 -1.81 11.27 -15.87
C LEU A 39 -1.66 9.83 -15.35
N VAL A 40 -2.04 8.84 -16.15
CA VAL A 40 -2.17 7.43 -15.73
C VAL A 40 -0.86 6.83 -15.19
N ARG A 41 0.30 7.20 -15.75
CA ARG A 41 1.61 6.73 -15.25
C ARG A 41 1.89 7.22 -13.83
N ASN A 42 1.59 8.50 -13.57
CA ASN A 42 1.75 9.09 -12.24
C ASN A 42 0.74 8.50 -11.26
N ALA A 43 -0.50 8.29 -11.69
CA ALA A 43 -1.51 7.61 -10.89
C ALA A 43 -1.08 6.20 -10.49
N ALA A 44 -0.51 5.42 -11.41
CA ALA A 44 0.03 4.09 -11.13
C ALA A 44 1.14 4.13 -10.06
N GLY A 45 2.05 5.10 -10.17
CA GLY A 45 3.08 5.33 -9.15
C GLY A 45 2.49 5.64 -7.78
N LYS A 46 1.48 6.52 -7.72
CA LYS A 46 0.79 6.89 -6.47
C LYS A 46 0.00 5.72 -5.86
N ALA A 47 -0.68 4.94 -6.68
CA ALA A 47 -1.36 3.72 -6.23
C ALA A 47 -0.39 2.68 -5.66
N PHE A 48 0.79 2.52 -6.27
CA PHE A 48 1.85 1.67 -5.73
C PHE A 48 2.36 2.19 -4.38
N GLN A 49 2.64 3.49 -4.24
CA GLN A 49 3.09 4.06 -2.96
C GLN A 49 2.02 3.91 -1.87
N ALA A 50 0.74 4.12 -2.22
CA ALA A 50 -0.38 3.89 -1.32
C ALA A 50 -0.39 2.45 -0.77
N TRP A 51 -0.25 1.45 -1.65
CA TRP A 51 -0.20 0.05 -1.24
C TRP A 51 1.05 -0.29 -0.42
N ARG A 52 2.21 0.26 -0.78
CA ARG A 52 3.46 0.05 -0.04
C ARG A 52 3.40 0.64 1.37
N ALA A 53 2.82 1.82 1.54
CA ALA A 53 2.59 2.41 2.86
C ALA A 53 1.60 1.56 3.69
N PHE A 54 0.55 1.04 3.06
CA PHE A 54 -0.38 0.09 3.69
C PHE A 54 0.32 -1.19 4.16
N LEU A 55 1.19 -1.79 3.33
CA LEU A 55 2.00 -2.94 3.75
C LEU A 55 2.90 -2.60 4.93
N ALA A 56 3.50 -1.41 4.98
CA ALA A 56 4.31 -0.99 6.12
C ALA A 56 3.50 -0.91 7.42
N ALA A 57 2.26 -0.40 7.34
CA ALA A 57 1.34 -0.36 8.46
C ALA A 57 1.01 -1.76 8.97
N LEU A 58 0.70 -2.69 8.07
CA LEU A 58 0.40 -4.08 8.43
C LEU A 58 1.62 -4.81 9.00
N LEU A 59 2.79 -4.68 8.37
CA LEU A 59 4.01 -5.30 8.88
C LEU A 59 4.33 -4.83 10.30
N ARG A 60 4.09 -3.55 10.61
CA ARG A 60 4.25 -3.04 11.98
C ARG A 60 3.18 -3.58 12.92
N LEU A 61 1.92 -3.54 12.50
CA LEU A 61 0.79 -4.00 13.31
C LEU A 61 0.92 -5.48 13.68
N GLU A 62 1.48 -6.28 12.78
CA GLU A 62 1.62 -7.73 12.92
C GLU A 62 3.02 -8.18 13.32
N LEU A 63 3.92 -7.25 13.66
CA LEU A 63 5.35 -7.54 13.84
C LEU A 63 5.60 -8.69 14.83
N ASP A 64 4.91 -8.71 15.97
CA ASP A 64 5.08 -9.76 16.98
C ASP A 64 4.62 -11.13 16.47
N ARG A 65 3.51 -11.17 15.71
CA ARG A 65 3.01 -12.41 15.10
C ARG A 65 3.95 -12.90 13.99
N LEU A 66 4.46 -11.99 13.17
CA LEU A 66 5.43 -12.28 12.12
C LEU A 66 6.73 -12.83 12.72
N LYS A 67 7.22 -12.25 13.83
CA LYS A 67 8.41 -12.75 14.55
C LYS A 67 8.21 -14.14 15.14
N ALA A 68 6.98 -14.50 15.50
CA ALA A 68 6.65 -15.81 16.05
C ALA A 68 6.64 -16.92 14.97
N VAL A 69 6.33 -16.59 13.71
CA VAL A 69 6.27 -17.57 12.61
C VAL A 69 7.60 -17.74 11.86
N VAL A 70 8.47 -16.72 11.85
CA VAL A 70 9.81 -16.85 11.25
C VAL A 70 10.72 -17.75 12.08
N LYS A 71 11.58 -18.49 11.39
CA LYS A 71 12.39 -19.56 11.99
C LYS A 71 13.70 -19.03 12.58
N THR A 72 14.27 -18.02 11.95
CA THR A 72 15.63 -17.56 12.28
C THR A 72 15.61 -16.21 13.01
N GLU A 73 16.61 -16.01 13.87
CA GLU A 73 16.80 -14.73 14.57
C GLU A 73 17.22 -13.61 13.60
N GLU A 74 17.92 -13.96 12.53
CA GLU A 74 18.28 -13.03 11.45
C GLU A 74 17.03 -12.47 10.76
N GLU A 75 16.06 -13.32 10.41
CA GLU A 75 14.79 -12.90 9.82
C GLU A 75 13.99 -12.01 10.79
N ARG A 76 13.96 -12.33 12.09
CA ARG A 76 13.31 -11.48 13.10
C ARG A 76 13.91 -10.08 13.12
N ARG A 77 15.24 -9.96 13.16
CA ARG A 77 15.94 -8.68 13.14
C ARG A 77 15.75 -7.94 11.82
N TRP A 78 15.68 -8.67 10.71
CA TRP A 78 15.44 -8.09 9.39
C TRP A 78 14.03 -7.50 9.27
N LEU A 79 13.02 -8.18 9.83
CA LEU A 79 11.65 -7.65 9.89
C LEU A 79 11.59 -6.27 10.56
N GLU A 80 12.23 -6.15 11.73
CA GLU A 80 12.24 -4.91 12.52
C GLU A 80 13.05 -3.79 11.86
N SER A 81 14.28 -4.09 11.45
CA SER A 81 15.25 -3.08 11.00
C SER A 81 15.06 -2.66 9.53
N THR A 82 14.49 -3.54 8.72
CA THR A 82 14.45 -3.37 7.26
C THR A 82 13.05 -3.50 6.68
N ALA A 83 12.32 -4.58 6.98
CA ALA A 83 11.01 -4.81 6.35
C ALA A 83 9.99 -3.75 6.74
N VAL A 84 9.77 -3.53 8.05
CA VAL A 84 8.80 -2.56 8.56
C VAL A 84 9.13 -1.12 8.12
N PRO A 85 10.38 -0.63 8.21
CA PRO A 85 10.68 0.75 7.86
C PRO A 85 10.72 0.98 6.35
N ARG A 86 11.22 0.01 5.56
CA ARG A 86 11.55 0.24 4.15
C ARG A 86 10.61 -0.42 3.15
N VAL A 87 9.96 -1.53 3.50
CA VAL A 87 9.17 -2.36 2.56
C VAL A 87 9.85 -2.47 1.18
N PRO A 88 10.99 -3.18 1.08
CA PRO A 88 11.75 -3.23 -0.17
C PRO A 88 10.91 -3.83 -1.31
N THR A 89 10.84 -3.16 -2.47
CA THR A 89 9.97 -3.59 -3.59
C THR A 89 10.22 -5.04 -3.99
N GLY A 90 11.49 -5.45 -4.13
CA GLY A 90 11.86 -6.83 -4.47
C GLY A 90 11.54 -7.89 -3.40
N ARG A 91 11.05 -7.47 -2.22
CA ARG A 91 10.60 -8.36 -1.14
C ARG A 91 9.10 -8.23 -0.87
N MET A 92 8.36 -7.37 -1.58
CA MET A 92 6.93 -7.16 -1.32
C MET A 92 6.11 -8.44 -1.51
N THR A 93 6.41 -9.26 -2.51
CA THR A 93 5.71 -10.55 -2.71
C THR A 93 5.85 -11.46 -1.50
N SER A 94 7.07 -11.71 -1.02
CA SER A 94 7.29 -12.58 0.15
C SER A 94 6.73 -11.97 1.43
N LEU A 95 6.87 -10.65 1.63
CA LEU A 95 6.27 -9.95 2.77
C LEU A 95 4.74 -10.07 2.78
N SER A 96 4.10 -10.00 1.61
CA SER A 96 2.64 -10.15 1.50
C SER A 96 2.20 -11.59 1.82
N GLN A 97 2.95 -12.60 1.38
CA GLN A 97 2.67 -14.00 1.71
C GLN A 97 2.83 -14.28 3.21
N MET A 98 3.86 -13.73 3.85
CA MET A 98 4.01 -13.82 5.31
C MET A 98 2.85 -13.16 6.06
N LEU A 99 2.29 -12.06 5.53
CA LEU A 99 1.10 -11.44 6.10
C LEU A 99 -0.14 -12.35 5.97
N GLU A 100 -0.24 -13.17 4.92
CA GLU A 100 -1.31 -14.16 4.79
C GLU A 100 -1.22 -15.25 5.86
N GLU A 101 -0.01 -15.71 6.20
CA GLU A 101 0.23 -16.70 7.27
C GLU A 101 -0.25 -16.20 8.64
N VAL A 102 -0.28 -14.88 8.86
CA VAL A 102 -0.79 -14.26 10.10
C VAL A 102 -2.21 -13.68 9.96
N GLY A 103 -2.95 -14.10 8.93
CA GLY A 103 -4.39 -13.87 8.81
C GLY A 103 -4.83 -12.80 7.82
N HIS A 104 -3.92 -12.22 7.01
CA HIS A 104 -4.26 -11.23 5.98
C HIS A 104 -4.53 -11.85 4.61
N GLY A 105 -5.39 -12.88 4.55
CA GLY A 105 -5.68 -13.63 3.33
C GLY A 105 -5.94 -12.76 2.09
N GLY A 106 -5.38 -13.19 0.96
CA GLY A 106 -5.53 -12.55 -0.35
C GLY A 106 -4.81 -11.21 -0.51
N ILE A 107 -3.97 -10.79 0.45
CA ILE A 107 -3.20 -9.56 0.32
C ILE A 107 -2.12 -9.65 -0.76
N SER A 108 -1.65 -10.86 -1.05
CA SER A 108 -0.69 -11.12 -2.13
C SER A 108 -1.24 -10.67 -3.50
N PHE A 109 -2.53 -10.91 -3.78
CA PHE A 109 -3.16 -10.48 -5.03
C PHE A 109 -3.17 -8.95 -5.22
N GLY A 110 -3.43 -8.19 -4.16
CA GLY A 110 -3.32 -6.74 -4.20
C GLY A 110 -1.87 -6.28 -4.39
N THR A 111 -0.92 -6.99 -3.78
CA THR A 111 0.51 -6.73 -3.92
C THR A 111 1.02 -6.98 -5.33
N ASP A 112 0.59 -8.07 -5.97
CA ASP A 112 0.92 -8.36 -7.36
C ASP A 112 0.41 -7.26 -8.30
N LYS A 113 -0.81 -6.76 -8.06
CA LYS A 113 -1.37 -5.63 -8.81
C LYS A 113 -0.55 -4.36 -8.60
N ALA A 114 -0.17 -4.05 -7.35
CA ALA A 114 0.69 -2.91 -7.06
C ALA A 114 2.05 -3.00 -7.77
N LEU A 115 2.66 -4.19 -7.84
CA LEU A 115 3.92 -4.40 -8.56
C LEU A 115 3.77 -4.22 -10.08
N LYS A 116 2.67 -4.68 -10.68
CA LYS A 116 2.37 -4.42 -12.10
C LYS A 116 2.25 -2.92 -12.38
N LEU A 117 1.57 -2.18 -11.50
CA LEU A 117 1.44 -0.72 -11.61
C LEU A 117 2.77 0.01 -11.39
N HIS A 118 3.63 -0.53 -10.52
CA HIS A 118 5.00 -0.04 -10.34
C HIS A 118 5.79 -0.13 -11.64
N ASP A 119 5.71 -1.24 -12.37
CA ASP A 119 6.41 -1.39 -13.66
C ASP A 119 5.81 -0.44 -14.71
N TYR A 120 4.48 -0.34 -14.76
CA TYR A 120 3.77 0.58 -15.65
C TYR A 120 4.18 2.04 -15.47
N GLN A 121 4.48 2.49 -14.24
CA GLN A 121 4.85 3.90 -14.03
C GLN A 121 6.11 4.29 -14.83
N TYR A 122 7.04 3.35 -15.05
CA TYR A 122 8.28 3.57 -15.79
C TYR A 122 8.14 3.32 -17.29
N HIS A 123 7.32 2.36 -17.69
CA HIS A 123 7.20 1.93 -19.09
C HIS A 123 6.00 2.51 -19.83
N GLY A 124 4.90 2.81 -19.12
CA GLY A 124 3.66 3.28 -19.71
C GLY A 124 2.90 2.18 -20.47
N PRO A 125 1.99 2.58 -21.39
CA PRO A 125 1.33 1.66 -22.31
C PRO A 125 2.33 0.85 -23.15
N ASP A 126 2.11 -0.45 -23.23
CA ASP A 126 3.02 -1.36 -23.91
C ASP A 126 2.27 -2.41 -24.75
N PRO A 127 1.98 -2.10 -26.03
CA PRO A 127 1.15 -2.95 -26.88
C PRO A 127 1.65 -4.39 -27.07
N ASP A 128 2.97 -4.61 -27.02
CA ASP A 128 3.58 -5.95 -27.14
C ASP A 128 3.84 -6.62 -25.78
N MET A 129 3.66 -5.88 -24.68
CA MET A 129 3.76 -6.32 -23.30
C MET A 129 5.15 -6.84 -22.87
N ALA A 130 6.21 -6.39 -23.55
CA ALA A 130 7.58 -6.79 -23.25
C ALA A 130 8.08 -6.23 -21.89
N LEU A 131 7.68 -5.01 -21.54
CA LEU A 131 8.15 -4.24 -20.39
C LEU A 131 7.04 -3.93 -19.37
N SER A 132 5.79 -3.86 -19.82
CA SER A 132 4.63 -3.57 -18.98
C SER A 132 3.53 -4.61 -19.16
N LYS A 133 2.73 -4.83 -18.11
CA LYS A 133 1.58 -5.75 -18.17
C LYS A 133 0.31 -5.10 -18.70
N TYR A 134 0.39 -3.86 -19.16
CA TYR A 134 -0.75 -3.09 -19.66
C TYR A 134 -0.50 -2.63 -21.10
N ARG A 135 -1.39 -3.02 -22.01
CA ARG A 135 -1.28 -2.68 -23.44
C ARG A 135 -1.59 -1.22 -23.72
N ASN A 136 -2.50 -0.67 -22.94
CA ASN A 136 -3.00 0.68 -23.07
C ASN A 136 -3.18 1.32 -21.69
N ARG A 137 -3.48 2.62 -21.68
CA ARG A 137 -3.66 3.37 -20.43
C ARG A 137 -4.96 3.02 -19.72
N GLU A 138 -5.99 2.58 -20.45
CA GLU A 138 -7.31 2.24 -19.91
C GLU A 138 -7.24 1.00 -19.02
N GLU A 139 -6.46 -0.01 -19.41
CA GLU A 139 -6.20 -1.20 -18.59
C GLU A 139 -5.50 -0.83 -17.27
N ALA A 140 -4.48 0.04 -17.33
CA ALA A 140 -3.75 0.50 -16.15
C ALA A 140 -4.64 1.36 -15.23
N ALA A 141 -5.42 2.30 -15.80
CA ALA A 141 -6.34 3.14 -15.04
C ALA A 141 -7.40 2.32 -14.29
N ARG A 142 -7.94 1.28 -14.94
CA ARG A 142 -8.85 0.33 -14.29
C ARG A 142 -8.21 -0.37 -13.10
N ASP A 143 -6.97 -0.83 -13.26
CA ASP A 143 -6.24 -1.53 -12.20
C ASP A 143 -5.84 -0.62 -11.04
N VAL A 144 -5.54 0.66 -11.30
CA VAL A 144 -5.39 1.66 -10.23
C VAL A 144 -6.67 1.70 -9.39
N VAL A 145 -7.83 1.92 -10.00
CA VAL A 145 -9.11 2.01 -9.26
C VAL A 145 -9.41 0.72 -8.48
N LEU A 146 -9.18 -0.45 -9.08
CA LEU A 146 -9.39 -1.74 -8.40
C LEU A 146 -8.46 -1.91 -7.20
N LEU A 147 -7.19 -1.50 -7.31
CA LEU A 147 -6.25 -1.56 -6.19
C LEU A 147 -6.69 -0.63 -5.06
N LEU A 148 -7.14 0.59 -5.38
CA LEU A 148 -7.58 1.55 -4.37
C LEU A 148 -8.87 1.13 -3.67
N LYS A 149 -9.80 0.45 -4.37
CA LYS A 149 -10.98 -0.17 -3.75
C LYS A 149 -10.60 -1.24 -2.74
N GLU A 150 -9.67 -2.12 -3.10
CA GLU A 150 -9.18 -3.14 -2.19
C GLU A 150 -8.43 -2.53 -0.99
N LEU A 151 -7.64 -1.48 -1.24
CA LEU A 151 -6.96 -0.73 -0.19
C LEU A 151 -7.95 -0.14 0.81
N ALA A 152 -8.97 0.60 0.34
CA ALA A 152 -9.97 1.22 1.20
C ALA A 152 -10.70 0.19 2.08
N ARG A 153 -11.12 -0.93 1.49
CA ARG A 153 -11.76 -2.05 2.21
C ARG A 153 -10.86 -2.60 3.31
N ARG A 154 -9.57 -2.81 3.02
CA ARG A 154 -8.63 -3.36 4.01
C ARG A 154 -8.28 -2.36 5.10
N VAL A 155 -8.11 -1.08 4.77
CA VAL A 155 -7.86 -0.02 5.75
C VAL A 155 -9.06 0.12 6.69
N GLU A 156 -10.28 0.08 6.17
CA GLU A 156 -11.51 0.10 6.99
C GLU A 156 -11.57 -1.08 7.99
N ALA A 157 -11.17 -2.28 7.56
CA ALA A 157 -11.15 -3.46 8.43
C ALA A 157 -10.17 -3.32 9.63
N LEU A 158 -9.26 -2.34 9.61
CA LEU A 158 -8.31 -2.09 10.69
C LEU A 158 -8.79 -1.06 11.71
N LYS A 159 -9.95 -0.40 11.52
CA LYS A 159 -10.44 0.68 12.40
C LYS A 159 -10.37 0.36 13.90
N GLN A 160 -10.76 -0.85 14.28
CA GLN A 160 -10.80 -1.29 15.69
C GLN A 160 -9.45 -1.79 16.23
N ARG A 161 -8.42 -1.87 15.39
CA ARG A 161 -7.11 -2.46 15.71
C ARG A 161 -6.00 -1.43 15.83
N VAL A 162 -6.29 -0.17 15.51
CA VAL A 162 -5.30 0.91 15.45
C VAL A 162 -5.86 2.14 16.15
N LYS A 163 -4.98 3.07 16.51
CA LYS A 163 -5.38 4.39 17.00
C LYS A 163 -5.99 5.19 15.86
N TRP A 164 -7.31 5.08 15.71
CA TRP A 164 -8.05 5.71 14.63
C TRP A 164 -8.28 7.20 14.94
N SER A 165 -7.83 8.07 14.04
CA SER A 165 -7.95 9.53 14.18
C SER A 165 -8.98 10.10 13.22
N ASP A 166 -9.42 11.32 13.49
CA ASP A 166 -10.34 12.03 12.57
C ASP A 166 -9.73 12.24 11.18
N ASP A 167 -8.40 12.37 11.09
CA ASP A 167 -7.70 12.46 9.80
C ASP A 167 -7.83 11.16 8.99
N LEU A 168 -7.70 10.01 9.65
CA LEU A 168 -7.90 8.71 9.02
C LEU A 168 -9.35 8.54 8.56
N GLU A 169 -10.32 8.93 9.40
CA GLU A 169 -11.73 8.89 9.03
C GLU A 169 -11.99 9.77 7.80
N ARG A 170 -11.57 11.03 7.83
CA ARG A 170 -11.74 11.97 6.72
C ARG A 170 -11.10 11.46 5.43
N ALA A 171 -9.86 10.98 5.49
CA ALA A 171 -9.13 10.49 4.33
C ALA A 171 -9.79 9.24 3.72
N LEU A 172 -10.25 8.31 4.56
CA LEU A 172 -10.96 7.11 4.10
C LEU A 172 -12.32 7.46 3.49
N SER A 173 -13.10 8.33 4.15
CA SER A 173 -14.40 8.77 3.62
C SER A 173 -14.26 9.49 2.28
N ALA A 174 -13.28 10.37 2.14
CA ALA A 174 -13.00 11.07 0.88
C ALA A 174 -12.63 10.08 -0.24
N LEU A 175 -11.71 9.15 0.05
CA LEU A 175 -11.30 8.13 -0.92
C LEU A 175 -12.50 7.28 -1.40
N ARG A 176 -13.37 6.87 -0.47
CA ARG A 176 -14.57 6.06 -0.75
C ARG A 176 -15.58 6.79 -1.65
N ALA A 177 -15.78 8.08 -1.40
CA ALA A 177 -16.66 8.91 -2.22
C ALA A 177 -16.17 8.97 -3.67
N GLU A 178 -14.87 9.10 -3.89
CA GLU A 178 -14.28 9.18 -5.24
C GLU A 178 -14.30 7.84 -6.01
N ILE A 179 -14.04 6.72 -5.33
CA ILE A 179 -14.03 5.38 -5.98
C ILE A 179 -15.43 4.75 -6.12
N GLY A 180 -16.47 5.36 -5.53
CA GLY A 180 -17.83 4.84 -5.51
C GLY A 180 -17.95 3.52 -4.73
N ALA A 181 -17.45 3.48 -3.48
CA ALA A 181 -17.43 2.29 -2.61
C ALA A 181 -17.83 2.57 -1.15
#